data_AF-A0ABD3CDU5-F1
#
_entry.id   AF-A0ABD3CDU5-F1
#
_cell.length_a   1.000
_cell.length_b   1.000
_cell.length_c   1.000
_cell.angle_alpha   90.00
_cell.angle_beta   90.00
_cell.angle_gamma   90.00
#
_symmetry.space_group_name_H-M   'P 1'
#
loop_
_entity.id
_entity.type
_entity.pdbx_description
1 polymer ?
#
loop_
_entity_poly.entity_id
_entity_poly.type
_entity_poly.pdbx_seq_one_letter_code
_entity_poly.pdbx_strand_id
1 'polypeptide(L)'
;MDAETRNKIEETVLEILKNSNLDEMTMSKLRKSASEKLEIDLADPTRKELVREIVESYIMEQQSKAEQEQEQEEEEDNNGKEYDDQGGLIICRLSNKRRVTVSKFKGKKLVSIREYYKKDGKELPKLKGINLTVEQWAKLKENIPAIEEAIKKMEARP
;
A
#
# COMPACT_ATOMS: atom_id res chain seq x y z
N MET A 1 -32.01 -24.04 13.24
CA MET A 1 -31.75 -23.64 11.85
C MET A 1 -30.84 -24.69 11.23
N ASP A 2 -31.10 -25.11 10.00
CA ASP A 2 -30.22 -26.00 9.24
C ASP A 2 -28.93 -25.29 8.81
N ALA A 3 -27.86 -26.05 8.62
CA ALA A 3 -26.54 -25.51 8.29
C ALA A 3 -26.53 -24.78 6.93
N GLU A 4 -27.34 -25.23 5.98
CA GLU A 4 -27.43 -24.63 4.65
C GLU A 4 -28.03 -23.22 4.70
N THR A 5 -29.11 -23.03 5.45
CA THR A 5 -29.73 -21.72 5.67
C THR A 5 -28.83 -20.79 6.45
N ARG A 6 -28.08 -21.31 7.44
CA ARG A 6 -27.09 -20.52 8.19
C ARG A 6 -26.03 -19.96 7.25
N ASN A 7 -25.45 -20.80 6.39
CA ASN A 7 -24.40 -20.40 5.45
C ASN A 7 -24.92 -19.39 4.42
N LYS A 8 -26.14 -19.57 3.88
CA LYS A 8 -26.75 -18.61 2.94
C LYS A 8 -26.93 -17.22 3.56
N ILE A 9 -27.30 -17.16 4.83
CA ILE A 9 -27.40 -15.89 5.58
C ILE A 9 -26.02 -15.27 5.74
N GLU A 10 -25.02 -16.06 6.12
CA GLU A 10 -23.65 -15.59 6.30
C GLU A 10 -23.06 -15.01 5.02
N GLU A 11 -23.12 -15.74 3.90
CA GLU A 11 -22.61 -15.28 2.61
C GLU A 11 -23.28 -13.98 2.17
N THR A 12 -24.60 -13.89 2.28
CA THR A 12 -25.36 -12.71 1.86
C THR A 12 -25.03 -11.49 2.72
N VAL A 13 -24.94 -11.68 4.04
CA VAL A 13 -24.60 -10.60 4.97
C VAL A 13 -23.19 -10.08 4.70
N LEU A 14 -22.22 -10.98 4.53
CA LEU A 14 -20.84 -10.60 4.18
C LEU A 14 -20.74 -9.89 2.83
N GLU A 15 -21.50 -10.34 1.82
CA GLU A 15 -21.55 -9.69 0.51
C GLU A 15 -22.08 -8.26 0.62
N ILE A 16 -23.13 -8.05 1.41
CA ILE A 16 -23.70 -6.72 1.64
C ILE A 16 -22.70 -5.82 2.39
N LEU A 17 -22.03 -6.34 3.42
CA LEU A 17 -21.01 -5.61 4.20
C LEU A 17 -19.81 -5.21 3.35
N LYS A 18 -19.36 -6.06 2.41
CA LYS A 18 -18.25 -5.76 1.49
C LYS A 18 -18.58 -4.68 0.46
N ASN A 19 -19.83 -4.59 0.03
CA ASN A 19 -20.28 -3.68 -1.02
C ASN A 19 -20.86 -2.36 -0.49
N SER A 20 -21.01 -2.22 0.83
CA SER A 20 -21.65 -1.07 1.47
C SER A 20 -20.66 -0.29 2.34
N ASN A 21 -20.94 0.99 2.55
CA ASN A 21 -20.20 1.78 3.52
C ASN A 21 -20.60 1.39 4.96
N LEU A 22 -19.64 0.87 5.73
CA LEU A 22 -19.85 0.42 7.11
C LEU A 22 -20.33 1.55 8.03
N ASP A 23 -19.95 2.80 7.75
CA ASP A 23 -20.30 3.96 8.58
C ASP A 23 -21.80 4.29 8.55
N GLU A 24 -22.50 3.93 7.46
CA GLU A 24 -23.92 4.23 7.26
C GLU A 24 -24.84 3.01 7.48
N MET A 25 -24.24 1.83 7.56
CA MET A 25 -24.94 0.55 7.60
C MET A 25 -25.27 0.16 9.03
N THR A 26 -26.56 0.21 9.38
CA THR A 26 -27.04 -0.23 10.70
C THR A 26 -27.55 -1.66 10.66
N MET A 27 -27.53 -2.35 11.80
CA MET A 27 -28.06 -3.71 11.95
C MET A 27 -29.48 -3.88 11.42
N SER A 28 -30.31 -2.84 11.50
CA SER A 28 -31.70 -2.87 10.99
C SER A 28 -31.74 -2.82 9.46
N LYS A 29 -30.93 -1.93 8.85
CA LYS A 29 -30.81 -1.82 7.39
C LYS A 29 -30.19 -3.09 6.79
N LEU A 30 -29.18 -3.65 7.45
CA LEU A 30 -28.51 -4.87 7.03
C LEU A 30 -29.46 -6.07 7.06
N ARG A 31 -30.18 -6.27 8.18
CA ARG A 31 -31.20 -7.33 8.28
C ARG A 31 -32.30 -7.16 7.24
N LYS A 32 -32.80 -5.94 7.02
CA LYS A 32 -33.81 -5.67 5.99
C LYS A 32 -33.30 -6.04 4.60
N SER A 33 -32.09 -5.60 4.25
CA SER A 33 -31.49 -5.86 2.93
C SER A 33 -31.19 -7.34 2.71
N ALA A 34 -30.70 -8.04 3.74
CA ALA A 34 -30.44 -9.47 3.68
C ALA A 34 -31.75 -10.29 3.61
N SER A 35 -32.78 -9.90 4.36
CA SER A 35 -34.12 -10.53 4.28
C SER A 35 -34.74 -10.38 2.90
N GLU A 36 -34.61 -9.20 2.29
CA GLU A 36 -35.10 -8.93 0.93
C GLU A 36 -34.37 -9.76 -0.12
N LYS A 37 -33.03 -9.91 0.00
CA LYS A 37 -32.23 -10.75 -0.91
C LYS A 37 -32.50 -12.25 -0.78
N LEU A 38 -32.75 -12.72 0.44
CA LEU A 38 -32.91 -14.15 0.73
C LEU A 38 -34.36 -14.64 0.69
N GLU A 39 -35.33 -13.72 0.65
CA GLU A 39 -36.75 -14.00 0.86
C GLU A 39 -37.01 -14.75 2.19
N ILE A 40 -36.16 -14.51 3.19
CA ILE A 40 -36.19 -15.17 4.50
C ILE A 40 -36.35 -14.10 5.58
N ASP A 41 -37.28 -14.31 6.52
CA ASP A 41 -37.46 -13.40 7.64
C ASP A 41 -36.30 -13.50 8.65
N LEU A 42 -35.51 -12.44 8.78
CA LEU A 42 -34.42 -12.31 9.75
C LEU A 42 -34.85 -11.57 11.05
N ALA A 43 -36.15 -11.42 11.30
CA ALA A 43 -36.67 -10.83 12.54
C ALA A 43 -36.67 -11.80 13.74
N ASP A 44 -36.57 -13.11 13.49
CA ASP A 44 -36.48 -14.13 14.53
C ASP A 44 -35.24 -13.92 15.44
N PRO A 45 -35.36 -14.11 16.77
CA PRO A 45 -34.24 -13.93 17.71
C PRO A 45 -32.98 -14.71 17.34
N THR A 46 -33.12 -15.94 16.84
CA THR A 46 -31.97 -16.81 16.47
C THR A 46 -31.22 -16.25 15.28
N ARG A 47 -31.95 -15.75 14.27
CA ARG A 47 -31.39 -15.20 13.03
C ARG A 47 -30.81 -13.81 13.26
N LYS A 48 -31.44 -13.03 14.13
CA LYS A 48 -30.95 -11.72 14.55
C LYS A 48 -29.61 -11.82 15.25
N GLU A 49 -29.44 -12.81 16.11
CA GLU A 49 -28.17 -13.07 16.80
C GLU A 49 -27.09 -13.52 15.82
N LEU A 50 -27.41 -14.39 14.86
CA LEU A 50 -26.48 -14.82 13.81
C LEU A 50 -25.96 -13.63 12.99
N VAL A 51 -26.83 -12.73 12.53
CA VAL A 51 -26.41 -11.55 11.76
C VAL A 51 -25.51 -10.64 12.60
N ARG A 52 -25.76 -10.56 13.91
CA ARG A 52 -24.92 -9.78 14.83
C ARG A 52 -23.52 -10.38 14.94
N GLU A 53 -23.43 -11.70 15.14
CA GLU A 53 -22.16 -12.44 15.22
C GLU A 53 -21.30 -12.23 13.96
N ILE A 54 -21.92 -12.28 12.78
CA ILE A 54 -21.24 -12.06 11.48
C ILE A 54 -20.71 -10.63 11.35
N VAL A 55 -21.48 -9.63 11.81
CA VAL A 55 -21.04 -8.23 11.76
C VAL A 55 -19.87 -7.98 12.71
N GLU A 56 -19.96 -8.52 13.93
CA GLU A 56 -18.89 -8.41 14.92
C GLU A 56 -17.61 -9.08 14.42
N SER A 57 -17.70 -10.28 13.84
CA SER A 57 -16.55 -10.97 13.25
C SER A 57 -15.94 -10.20 12.07
N TYR A 58 -16.78 -9.62 11.20
CA TYR A 58 -16.32 -8.80 10.09
C TYR A 58 -15.59 -7.53 10.55
N ILE A 59 -16.14 -6.80 11.53
CA ILE A 59 -15.51 -5.59 12.07
C ILE A 59 -14.15 -5.94 12.69
N MET A 60 -14.07 -7.04 13.45
CA MET A 60 -12.83 -7.50 14.06
C MET A 60 -11.79 -7.93 13.01
N GLU A 61 -12.22 -8.57 11.92
CA GLU A 61 -11.35 -8.87 10.77
C GLU A 61 -10.86 -7.59 10.06
N GLN A 62 -11.72 -6.58 9.89
CA GLN A 62 -11.31 -5.29 9.31
C GLN A 62 -10.32 -4.55 10.20
N GLN A 63 -10.54 -4.53 11.52
CA GLN A 63 -9.64 -3.91 12.49
C GLN A 63 -8.28 -4.62 12.53
N SER A 64 -8.26 -5.95 12.59
CA SER A 64 -7.00 -6.71 12.57
C SER A 64 -6.25 -6.59 11.25
N LYS A 65 -6.92 -6.50 10.10
CA LYS A 65 -6.27 -6.17 8.83
C LYS A 65 -5.68 -4.77 8.83
N ALA A 66 -6.41 -3.78 9.34
CA ALA A 66 -5.90 -2.42 9.43
C ALA A 66 -4.71 -2.30 10.39
N GLU A 67 -4.73 -3.02 11.52
CA GLU A 67 -3.61 -3.12 12.46
C GLU A 67 -2.41 -3.83 11.82
N GLN A 68 -2.62 -4.93 11.09
CA GLN A 68 -1.54 -5.62 10.36
C GLN A 68 -0.96 -4.78 9.22
N GLU A 69 -1.78 -4.01 8.51
CA GLU A 69 -1.33 -3.06 7.48
C GLU A 69 -0.54 -1.90 8.12
N GLN A 70 -0.97 -1.39 9.28
CA GLN A 70 -0.22 -0.39 10.04
C GLN A 70 1.09 -0.94 10.61
N GLU A 71 1.09 -2.15 11.18
CA GLU A 71 2.30 -2.81 11.66
C GLU A 71 3.27 -3.10 10.51
N GLN A 72 2.79 -3.50 9.32
CA GLN A 72 3.63 -3.64 8.13
C GLN A 72 4.22 -2.30 7.66
N GLU A 73 3.44 -1.22 7.66
CA GLU A 73 3.96 0.12 7.33
C GLU A 73 4.97 0.62 8.38
N GLU A 74 4.77 0.33 9.66
CA GLU A 74 5.68 0.68 10.76
C GLU A 74 6.95 -0.20 10.79
N GLU A 75 6.85 -1.48 10.44
CA GLU A 75 8.01 -2.38 10.28
C GLU A 75 8.86 -2.00 9.04
N GLU A 76 8.23 -1.55 7.95
CA GLU A 76 8.95 -0.97 6.80
C GLU A 76 9.62 0.37 7.13
N ASP A 77 9.12 1.12 8.12
CA ASP A 77 9.75 2.37 8.58
C ASP A 77 10.92 2.14 9.57
N ASN A 78 10.84 1.10 10.41
CA ASN A 78 11.83 0.82 11.45
C ASN A 78 13.11 0.12 10.97
N ASN A 79 13.17 -0.36 9.73
CA ASN A 79 14.38 -1.01 9.22
C ASN A 79 15.36 0.00 8.57
N GLY A 80 16.08 0.78 9.39
CA GLY A 80 17.36 1.37 8.99
C GLY A 80 17.33 2.34 7.80
N LYS A 81 16.29 3.16 7.68
CA LYS A 81 16.23 4.23 6.64
C LYS A 81 17.42 5.18 6.79
N GLU A 82 18.33 5.13 5.82
CA GLU A 82 19.48 6.02 5.76
C GLU A 82 19.04 7.35 5.14
N TYR A 83 19.32 8.46 5.80
CA TYR A 83 19.06 9.81 5.29
C TYR A 83 20.36 10.54 5.04
N ASP A 84 20.35 11.46 4.09
CA ASP A 84 21.48 12.35 3.90
C ASP A 84 21.44 13.61 4.76
N ASP A 85 22.58 14.32 4.78
CA ASP A 85 22.76 15.58 5.50
C ASP A 85 21.73 16.68 5.10
N GLN A 86 20.97 16.49 4.02
CA GLN A 86 19.93 17.40 3.53
C GLN A 86 18.50 16.88 3.79
N GLY A 87 18.35 15.76 4.51
CA GLY A 87 17.06 15.14 4.81
C GLY A 87 16.45 14.37 3.63
N GLY A 88 17.22 14.07 2.59
CA GLY A 88 16.81 13.18 1.51
C GLY A 88 16.94 11.72 1.93
N LEU A 89 15.89 10.93 1.70
CA LEU A 89 15.91 9.49 1.96
C LEU A 89 16.84 8.82 0.96
N ILE A 90 17.85 8.11 1.43
CA ILE A 90 18.78 7.33 0.61
C ILE A 90 18.12 5.99 0.29
N ILE A 91 17.75 5.82 -0.98
CA ILE A 91 17.10 4.59 -1.45
C ILE A 91 18.14 3.51 -1.74
N CYS A 92 19.25 3.89 -2.38
CA CYS A 92 20.35 2.96 -2.63
C CYS A 92 21.67 3.70 -2.90
N ARG A 93 22.78 3.04 -2.56
CA ARG A 93 24.13 3.48 -2.91
C ARG A 93 24.60 2.73 -4.16
N LEU A 94 24.71 3.42 -5.29
CA LEU A 94 25.21 2.89 -6.55
C LEU A 94 26.73 2.65 -6.51
N SER A 95 27.43 3.40 -5.67
CA SER A 95 28.83 3.19 -5.31
C SER A 95 29.15 3.94 -4.01
N ASN A 96 30.39 3.85 -3.53
CA ASN A 96 30.86 4.62 -2.37
C ASN A 96 30.74 6.15 -2.55
N LYS A 97 30.57 6.63 -3.78
CA LYS A 97 30.46 8.07 -4.10
C LYS A 97 29.19 8.43 -4.86
N ARG A 98 28.31 7.48 -5.18
CA ARG A 98 27.07 7.75 -5.93
C ARG A 98 25.89 7.09 -5.24
N ARG A 99 24.79 7.82 -5.12
CA ARG A 99 23.57 7.31 -4.52
C ARG A 99 22.32 7.84 -5.21
N VAL A 100 21.23 7.14 -4.98
CA VAL A 100 19.88 7.55 -5.34
C VAL A 100 19.18 8.02 -4.08
N THR A 101 18.70 9.26 -4.09
CA THR A 101 17.91 9.83 -2.98
C THR A 101 16.55 10.31 -3.45
N VAL A 102 15.54 10.17 -2.59
CA VAL A 102 14.22 10.78 -2.79
C VAL A 102 14.11 11.94 -1.82
N SER A 103 13.83 13.14 -2.35
CA SER A 103 13.70 14.35 -1.54
C SER A 103 12.56 15.24 -2.03
N LYS A 104 12.18 16.23 -1.21
CA LYS A 104 11.17 17.23 -1.53
C LYS A 104 11.83 18.60 -1.63
N PHE A 105 11.75 19.23 -2.80
CA PHE A 105 12.27 20.58 -3.02
C PHE A 105 11.16 21.49 -3.53
N LYS A 106 10.89 22.58 -2.79
CA LYS A 106 9.82 23.54 -3.11
C LYS A 106 8.47 22.84 -3.41
N GLY A 107 8.10 21.88 -2.57
CA GLY A 107 6.85 21.12 -2.72
C GLY A 107 6.90 19.96 -3.71
N LYS A 108 7.90 19.89 -4.59
CA LYS A 108 8.03 18.85 -5.61
C LYS A 108 8.87 17.67 -5.12
N LYS A 109 8.38 16.44 -5.32
CA LYS A 109 9.15 15.20 -5.09
C LYS A 109 10.16 15.01 -6.23
N LEU A 110 11.39 14.70 -5.90
CA LEU A 110 12.49 14.51 -6.84
C LEU A 110 13.23 13.19 -6.54
N VAL A 111 13.63 12.49 -7.60
CA VAL A 111 14.58 11.37 -7.54
C VAL A 111 15.94 11.90 -7.97
N SER A 112 16.89 12.00 -7.05
CA SER A 112 18.24 12.50 -7.31
C SER A 112 19.22 11.34 -7.47
N ILE A 113 19.88 11.27 -8.62
CA ILE A 113 21.00 10.34 -8.89
C ILE A 113 22.26 11.19 -8.97
N ARG A 114 23.09 11.16 -7.92
CA ARG A 114 24.16 12.17 -7.76
C ARG A 114 25.45 11.60 -7.18
N GLU A 115 26.57 12.17 -7.62
CA GLU A 115 27.90 11.92 -7.06
C GLU A 115 28.18 12.87 -5.88
N TYR A 116 28.78 12.33 -4.82
CA TYR A 116 29.13 13.03 -3.60
C TYR A 116 30.64 12.96 -3.34
N TYR A 117 31.14 13.87 -2.51
CA TYR A 117 32.48 13.80 -1.93
C TYR A 117 32.40 13.95 -0.42
N LYS A 118 33.40 13.38 0.27
CA LYS A 118 33.54 13.52 1.71
C LYS A 118 34.43 14.72 2.02
N LYS A 119 33.97 15.60 2.89
CA LYS A 119 34.76 16.71 3.45
C LYS A 119 34.33 16.90 4.91
N ASP A 120 35.31 16.90 5.82
CA ASP A 120 35.08 17.09 7.26
C ASP A 120 34.02 16.12 7.85
N GLY A 121 34.05 14.86 7.40
CA GLY A 121 33.09 13.82 7.81
C GLY A 121 31.70 13.90 7.16
N LYS A 122 31.40 14.95 6.39
CA LYS A 122 30.11 15.16 5.72
C LYS A 122 30.14 14.73 4.26
N GLU A 123 29.00 14.27 3.73
CA GLU A 123 28.85 13.88 2.32
C GLU A 123 28.18 15.02 1.53
N LEU A 124 28.97 15.75 0.74
CA LEU A 124 28.50 16.91 -0.01
C LEU A 124 28.25 16.57 -1.49
N PRO A 125 27.16 17.05 -2.09
CA PRO A 125 26.84 16.77 -3.49
C PRO A 125 27.81 17.48 -4.43
N LYS A 126 28.22 16.79 -5.50
CA LYS A 126 28.90 17.40 -6.64
C LYS A 126 27.89 17.86 -7.70
N LEU A 127 28.35 18.69 -8.64
CA LEU A 127 27.57 19.04 -9.84
C LEU A 127 27.21 17.80 -10.68
N LYS A 128 28.04 16.75 -10.66
CA LYS A 128 27.78 15.50 -11.38
C LYS A 128 26.57 14.75 -10.80
N GLY A 129 25.44 14.83 -11.51
CA GLY A 129 24.20 14.15 -11.14
C GLY A 129 22.98 14.84 -11.73
N ILE A 130 21.82 14.21 -11.62
CA ILE A 130 20.55 14.71 -12.12
C ILE A 130 19.45 14.56 -11.06
N ASN A 131 18.53 15.52 -11.03
CA ASN A 131 17.29 15.40 -10.27
C ASN A 131 16.17 15.17 -11.29
N LEU A 132 15.48 14.06 -11.16
CA LEU A 132 14.34 13.69 -11.99
C LEU A 132 13.06 14.08 -11.26
N THR A 133 12.12 14.68 -11.98
CA THR A 133 10.73 14.77 -11.50
C THR A 133 10.09 13.39 -11.47
N VAL A 134 8.95 13.26 -10.77
CA VAL A 134 8.16 12.02 -10.77
C VAL A 134 7.78 11.58 -12.19
N GLU A 135 7.43 12.52 -13.06
CA GLU A 135 7.12 12.26 -14.47
C GLU A 135 8.33 11.74 -15.26
N GLN A 136 9.51 12.36 -15.07
CA GLN A 136 10.74 11.91 -15.72
C GLN A 136 11.17 10.52 -15.22
N TRP A 137 10.99 10.26 -13.93
CA TRP A 137 11.24 8.94 -13.34
C TRP A 137 10.30 7.87 -13.92
N ALA A 138 9.00 8.18 -14.07
CA ALA A 138 8.04 7.27 -14.69
C ALA A 138 8.47 6.89 -16.12
N LYS A 139 8.83 7.88 -16.95
CA LYS A 139 9.34 7.64 -18.30
C LYS A 139 10.62 6.81 -18.31
N LEU A 140 11.54 7.04 -17.36
CA LEU A 140 12.74 6.23 -17.24
C LEU A 140 12.39 4.76 -16.95
N LYS A 141 11.49 4.52 -16.00
CA LYS A 141 11.03 3.17 -15.64
C LYS A 141 10.43 2.42 -16.82
N GLU A 142 9.57 3.08 -17.60
CA GLU A 142 8.96 2.50 -18.82
C GLU A 142 10.01 2.05 -19.85
N ASN A 143 11.19 2.68 -19.86
CA ASN A 143 12.25 2.42 -20.83
C ASN A 143 13.38 1.54 -20.27
N ILE A 144 13.31 1.07 -19.02
CA ILE A 144 14.33 0.17 -18.44
C ILE A 144 14.59 -1.05 -19.33
N PRO A 145 13.58 -1.77 -19.86
CA PRO A 145 13.83 -2.95 -20.70
C PRO A 145 14.64 -2.62 -21.96
N ALA A 146 14.34 -1.49 -22.63
CA ALA A 146 15.07 -1.04 -23.81
C ALA A 146 16.52 -0.64 -23.47
N ILE A 147 16.74 -0.03 -22.29
CA ILE A 147 18.07 0.29 -21.78
C ILE A 147 18.88 -1.00 -21.53
N GLU A 148 18.27 -2.01 -20.91
CA GLU A 148 18.93 -3.30 -20.64
C GLU A 148 19.30 -4.03 -21.94
N GLU A 149 18.42 -4.03 -22.94
CA GLU A 149 18.71 -4.59 -24.26
C GLU A 149 19.88 -3.87 -24.93
N ALA A 150 19.90 -2.53 -24.86
CA ALA A 150 20.99 -1.73 -25.42
C ALA A 150 22.34 -2.01 -24.73
N ILE A 151 22.37 -2.15 -23.40
CA ILE A 151 23.57 -2.51 -22.64
C ILE A 151 24.13 -3.85 -23.13
N LYS A 152 23.29 -4.89 -23.21
CA LYS A 152 23.70 -6.23 -23.69
C LYS A 152 24.31 -6.18 -25.09
N LYS A 153 23.72 -5.40 -26.00
CA LYS A 153 24.24 -5.23 -27.37
C LYS A 153 25.58 -4.51 -27.42
N MET A 154 25.82 -3.54 -26.54
CA MET A 154 27.11 -2.84 -26.48
C MET A 154 28.23 -3.73 -25.93
N GLU A 155 27.94 -4.55 -24.92
CA GLU A 155 28.92 -5.48 -24.34
C GLU A 155 29.30 -6.62 -25.30
N ALA A 156 28.38 -7.02 -26.18
CA ALA A 156 28.63 -8.04 -27.20
C ALA A 156 29.43 -7.53 -28.42
N ARG A 157 29.79 -6.24 -28.46
CA ARG A 157 30.56 -5.65 -29.55
C ARG A 157 32.05 -5.67 -29.15
N PRO A 158 32.90 -6.50 -29.82
CA PRO A 158 34.31 -6.60 -29.50
C PRO A 158 35.09 -5.33 -29.83
#